data_AF-A0A317ZCP6-F1
#
_entry.id   AF-A0A317ZCP6-F1
#
_cell.length_a   1.000
_cell.length_b   1.000
_cell.length_c   1.000
_cell.angle_alpha   90.00
_cell.angle_beta   90.00
_cell.angle_gamma   90.00
#
_symmetry.space_group_name_H-M   'P 1'
#
loop_
_entity.id
_entity.type
_entity.pdbx_description
1 polymer ?
#
loop_
_entity_poly.entity_id
_entity_poly.type
_entity_poly.pdbx_seq_one_letter_code
_entity_poly.pdbx_strand_id
1 'polypeptide(L)'
;MQGITIELMKQYTSSAYRVFNRIELFVSFEGVLTLELNGKKSHFYHQVAIINHNDIVKVKDAQAVAKISIPLHYFSEYQPHYLLGFFNQEKLSSHNIITTQIK
;
A
#
# COMPACT_ATOMS: atom_id res chain seq x y z
N MET A 1 -17.35 -13.20 2.10
CA MET A 1 -15.94 -12.77 2.30
C MET A 1 -15.66 -11.66 1.29
N GLN A 2 -15.03 -10.56 1.71
CA GLN A 2 -14.60 -9.51 0.77
C GLN A 2 -13.41 -10.02 -0.03
N GLY A 3 -13.40 -9.77 -1.34
CA GLY A 3 -12.29 -10.10 -2.23
C GLY A 3 -11.23 -9.01 -2.26
N ILE A 4 -10.22 -9.19 -3.12
CA ILE A 4 -9.23 -8.15 -3.44
C ILE A 4 -9.93 -7.06 -4.27
N THR A 5 -9.73 -5.78 -3.93
CA THR A 5 -10.25 -4.66 -4.72
C THR A 5 -9.11 -3.88 -5.36
N ILE A 6 -9.36 -3.37 -6.56
CA ILE A 6 -8.44 -2.49 -7.29
C ILE A 6 -9.23 -1.24 -7.69
N GLU A 7 -8.77 -0.09 -7.21
CA GLU A 7 -9.36 1.22 -7.48
C GLU A 7 -8.36 2.05 -8.29
N LEU A 8 -8.78 2.54 -9.45
CA LEU A 8 -7.98 3.40 -10.31
C LEU A 8 -8.47 4.84 -10.19
N MET A 9 -7.60 5.75 -9.80
CA MET A 9 -7.95 7.14 -9.49
C MET A 9 -7.02 8.09 -10.23
N LYS A 10 -7.60 9.02 -11.00
CA LYS A 10 -6.84 10.07 -11.68
C LYS A 10 -6.20 11.04 -10.68
N GLN A 11 -6.96 11.43 -9.67
CA GLN A 11 -6.52 12.26 -8.55
C GLN A 11 -7.16 11.74 -7.27
N TYR A 12 -6.41 11.69 -6.18
CA TYR A 12 -6.92 11.19 -4.91
C TYR A 12 -6.29 11.89 -3.71
N THR A 13 -7.16 12.37 -2.82
CA THR A 13 -6.82 12.92 -1.51
C THR A 13 -7.86 12.38 -0.53
N SER A 14 -7.43 12.06 0.69
CA SER A 14 -8.32 11.50 1.70
C SER A 14 -8.25 12.28 3.01
N SER A 15 -9.31 12.18 3.81
CA SER A 15 -9.18 12.37 5.25
C SER A 15 -8.31 11.26 5.86
N ALA A 16 -7.88 11.42 7.10
CA ALA A 16 -7.19 10.34 7.81
C ALA A 16 -8.15 9.18 8.08
N TYR A 17 -7.72 7.95 7.79
CA TYR A 17 -8.48 6.74 8.08
C TYR A 17 -7.57 5.63 8.59
N ARG A 18 -8.16 4.68 9.32
CA ARG A 18 -7.45 3.48 9.79
C ARG A 18 -7.68 2.31 8.84
N VAL A 19 -6.62 1.60 8.50
CA VAL A 19 -6.69 0.38 7.69
C VAL A 19 -7.02 -0.81 8.58
N PHE A 20 -8.20 -1.41 8.41
CA PHE A 20 -8.65 -2.51 9.26
C PHE A 20 -8.83 -3.80 8.45
N ASN A 21 -8.30 -4.91 8.98
CA ASN A 21 -8.35 -6.26 8.42
C ASN A 21 -7.91 -6.41 6.96
N ARG A 22 -7.01 -5.55 6.50
CA ARG A 22 -6.47 -5.57 5.14
C ARG A 22 -5.09 -4.91 5.08
N ILE A 23 -4.40 -5.16 3.99
CA ILE A 23 -3.25 -4.40 3.51
C ILE A 23 -3.70 -3.54 2.35
N GLU A 24 -3.18 -2.33 2.24
CA GLU A 24 -3.39 -1.50 1.06
C GLU A 24 -2.06 -1.26 0.36
N LEU A 25 -2.06 -1.36 -0.97
CA LEU A 25 -0.93 -1.00 -1.82
C LEU A 25 -1.31 0.23 -2.61
N PHE A 26 -0.47 1.26 -2.59
CA PHE A 26 -0.60 2.42 -3.46
C PHE A 26 0.52 2.42 -4.47
N VAL A 27 0.16 2.59 -5.74
CA VAL A 27 1.09 2.70 -6.86
C VAL A 27 0.72 3.96 -7.65
N SER A 28 1.65 4.91 -7.74
CA SER A 28 1.49 6.06 -8.64
C SER A 28 2.20 5.80 -9.96
N PHE A 29 1.50 6.00 -11.07
CA PHE A 29 2.03 5.86 -12.42
C PHE A 29 2.81 7.10 -12.88
N GLU A 30 2.57 8.26 -12.26
CA GLU A 30 3.23 9.53 -12.60
C GLU A 30 4.27 9.96 -11.55
N GLY A 31 4.51 9.13 -10.53
CA GLY A 31 5.49 9.42 -9.48
C GLY A 31 5.02 10.45 -8.45
N VAL A 32 3.72 10.73 -8.39
CA VAL A 32 3.14 11.73 -7.48
C VAL A 32 2.23 11.02 -6.48
N LEU A 33 2.82 10.61 -5.36
CA LEU A 33 2.09 10.05 -4.21
C LEU A 33 2.73 10.53 -2.91
N THR A 34 1.98 11.34 -2.16
CA THR A 34 2.36 11.72 -0.79
C THR A 34 1.42 11.07 0.20
N LEU A 35 1.97 10.35 1.16
CA LEU A 35 1.21 9.72 2.24
C LEU A 35 1.67 10.26 3.59
N GLU A 36 0.74 10.36 4.52
CA GLU A 36 1.06 10.49 5.94
C GLU A 36 0.65 9.20 6.63
N LEU A 37 1.64 8.45 7.10
CA LEU A 37 1.49 7.14 7.75
C LEU A 37 1.81 7.30 9.23
N ASN A 38 0.82 7.05 10.08
CA ASN A 38 0.92 7.21 11.53
C ASN A 38 1.51 8.57 11.95
N GLY A 39 1.13 9.63 11.24
CA GLY A 39 1.62 11.00 11.45
C GLY A 39 2.95 11.33 10.77
N LYS A 40 3.67 10.35 10.21
CA LYS A 40 4.90 10.57 9.46
C LYS A 40 4.61 10.77 7.97
N LYS A 41 5.02 11.91 7.43
CA LYS A 41 4.90 12.20 6.00
C LYS A 41 6.00 11.46 5.21
N SER A 42 5.59 10.77 4.15
CA SER A 42 6.47 10.05 3.22
C SER A 42 6.08 10.37 1.78
N HIS A 43 7.08 10.49 0.92
CA HIS A 43 6.94 10.72 -0.51
C HIS A 43 7.30 9.44 -1.26
N PHE A 44 6.36 8.95 -2.05
CA PHE A 44 6.50 7.77 -2.88
C PHE A 44 6.45 8.23 -4.33
N TYR A 45 7.56 8.06 -5.03
CA TYR A 45 7.66 8.40 -6.45
C TYR A 45 7.32 7.16 -7.27
N HIS A 46 8.34 6.40 -7.69
CA HIS A 46 8.18 5.17 -8.48
C HIS A 46 8.13 3.91 -7.62
N GLN A 47 7.77 4.05 -6.34
CA GLN A 47 7.77 2.94 -5.37
C GLN A 47 6.35 2.59 -4.99
N VAL A 48 6.10 1.29 -4.83
CA VAL A 48 4.87 0.80 -4.22
C VAL A 48 4.90 1.15 -2.74
N ALA A 49 3.89 1.87 -2.28
CA ALA A 49 3.67 2.11 -0.86
C ALA A 49 2.84 0.96 -0.29
N ILE A 50 3.35 0.30 0.75
CA ILE A 50 2.63 -0.73 1.49
C ILE A 50 2.08 -0.11 2.77
N ILE A 51 0.78 -0.22 2.97
CA ILE A 51 0.05 0.26 4.15
C ILE A 51 -0.41 -0.95 4.94
N ASN A 52 0.04 -1.05 6.18
CA ASN A 52 -0.25 -2.20 7.01
C ASN A 52 -1.62 -2.09 7.66
N HIS A 53 -2.13 -3.25 8.06
CA HIS A 53 -3.23 -3.30 8.98
C HIS A 53 -2.89 -2.51 10.26
N ASN A 54 -3.87 -1.76 10.76
CA ASN A 54 -3.82 -0.84 11.89
C ASN A 54 -3.08 0.48 11.66
N ASP A 55 -2.44 0.67 10.50
CA ASP A 55 -1.89 1.97 10.15
C ASP A 55 -3.01 3.01 10.01
N ILE A 56 -2.73 4.22 10.50
CA ILE A 56 -3.49 5.42 10.18
C ILE A 56 -2.84 6.04 8.95
N VAL A 57 -3.62 6.21 7.90
CA VAL A 57 -3.15 6.75 6.62
C VAL A 57 -3.96 7.99 6.25
N LYS A 58 -3.27 8.98 5.69
CA LYS A 58 -3.87 10.11 5.00
C LYS A 58 -3.16 10.30 3.67
N VAL A 59 -3.91 10.23 2.57
CA VAL A 59 -3.38 10.48 1.23
C VAL A 59 -3.42 11.97 0.95
N LYS A 60 -2.28 12.54 0.57
CA LYS A 60 -2.13 13.94 0.17
C LYS A 60 -1.72 14.00 -1.29
N ASP A 61 -2.55 14.62 -2.12
CA ASP A 61 -2.21 15.03 -3.48
C ASP A 61 -1.61 13.89 -4.32
N ALA A 62 -2.37 12.80 -4.49
CA ALA A 62 -1.95 11.68 -5.32
C ALA A 62 -2.49 11.82 -6.76
N GLN A 63 -1.66 11.50 -7.76
CA GLN A 63 -2.05 11.56 -9.18
C GLN A 63 -1.78 10.22 -9.88
N ALA A 64 -2.69 9.84 -10.77
CA ALA A 64 -2.69 8.60 -11.53
C ALA A 64 -2.31 7.41 -10.65
N VAL A 65 -3.18 7.07 -9.69
CA VAL A 65 -2.88 6.10 -8.64
C VAL A 65 -3.79 4.89 -8.72
N ALA A 66 -3.19 3.72 -8.60
CA ALA A 66 -3.89 2.48 -8.28
C ALA A 66 -3.81 2.22 -6.77
N LYS A 67 -4.96 1.99 -6.14
CA LYS A 67 -5.07 1.47 -4.78
C LYS A 67 -5.54 0.02 -4.85
N ILE A 68 -4.76 -0.88 -4.29
CA ILE A 68 -5.10 -2.31 -4.19
C ILE A 68 -5.36 -2.62 -2.74
N SER A 69 -6.54 -3.13 -2.41
CA SER A 69 -6.87 -3.55 -1.03
C SER A 69 -6.94 -5.07 -0.96
N ILE A 70 -6.08 -5.66 -0.13
CA ILE A 70 -5.96 -7.11 0.03
C ILE A 70 -6.40 -7.48 1.44
N PRO A 71 -7.55 -8.16 1.61
CA PRO A 71 -7.99 -8.63 2.93
C PRO A 71 -6.95 -9.54 3.59
N LEU A 72 -6.76 -9.36 4.90
CA LEU A 72 -5.67 -10.02 5.62
C LEU A 72 -5.74 -11.55 5.59
N HIS A 73 -6.96 -12.12 5.51
CA HIS A 73 -7.16 -13.57 5.51
C HIS A 73 -6.49 -14.28 4.32
N TYR A 74 -6.25 -13.59 3.20
CA TYR A 74 -5.48 -14.15 2.07
C TYR A 74 -4.03 -14.49 2.46
N PHE A 75 -3.50 -13.90 3.53
CA PHE A 75 -2.15 -14.19 4.01
C PHE A 75 -2.08 -15.34 5.03
N SER A 76 -3.23 -15.88 5.44
CA SER A 76 -3.30 -16.95 6.46
C SER A 76 -2.56 -18.22 6.05
N GLU A 77 -2.49 -18.52 4.75
CA GLU A 77 -1.78 -19.68 4.20
C GLU A 77 -0.25 -19.53 4.28
N TYR A 78 0.26 -18.29 4.37
CA TYR A 78 1.69 -17.99 4.31
C TYR A 78 2.28 -17.63 5.68
N GLN A 79 1.47 -17.06 6.58
CA GLN A 79 1.93 -16.59 7.89
C GLN A 79 0.84 -16.83 8.96
N PRO A 80 1.03 -17.77 9.90
CA PRO A 80 0.05 -18.08 10.94
C PRO A 80 -0.36 -16.89 11.81
N HIS A 81 0.55 -15.92 11.99
CA HIS A 81 0.33 -14.72 12.80
C HIS A 81 0.09 -13.45 11.97
N TYR A 82 -0.56 -13.58 10.80
CA TYR A 82 -0.77 -12.49 9.84
C TYR A 82 -1.50 -11.26 10.41
N LEU A 83 -2.30 -11.42 11.48
CA LEU A 83 -2.96 -10.29 12.17
C LEU A 83 -2.01 -9.47 13.05
N LEU A 84 -0.89 -10.07 13.49
CA LEU A 84 0.11 -9.45 14.37
C LEU A 84 1.34 -8.98 13.61
N GLY A 85 1.46 -9.36 12.33
CA GLY A 85 2.58 -9.02 11.48
C GLY A 85 2.44 -7.65 10.80
N PHE A 86 3.54 -7.19 10.22
CA PHE A 86 3.58 -6.08 9.29
C PHE A 86 4.46 -6.45 8.09
N PHE A 87 4.13 -5.89 6.93
CA PHE A 87 4.92 -6.01 5.72
C PHE A 87 6.00 -4.93 5.73
N ASN A 88 7.25 -5.37 5.64
CA ASN A 88 8.40 -4.48 5.55
C ASN A 88 8.57 -3.96 4.11
N GLN A 89 8.42 -2.66 3.94
CA GLN A 89 8.55 -2.00 2.64
C GLN A 89 9.94 -2.10 2.02
N GLU A 90 11.01 -2.12 2.83
CA GLU A 90 12.41 -2.20 2.35
C GLU A 90 12.72 -3.55 1.67
N LYS A 91 12.01 -4.61 2.05
CA LYS A 91 12.14 -5.92 1.40
C LYS A 91 11.50 -5.98 0.02
N LEU A 92 10.55 -5.09 -0.27
CA LEU A 92 9.91 -5.00 -1.58
C LEU A 92 10.85 -4.31 -2.58
N SER A 93 11.45 -3.19 -2.20
CA SER A 93 12.35 -2.41 -3.06
C SER A 93 13.71 -3.06 -3.32
N SER A 94 14.14 -3.99 -2.47
CA SER A 94 15.41 -4.72 -2.61
C SER A 94 15.30 -6.06 -3.34
N HIS A 95 14.09 -6.49 -3.74
CA HIS A 95 13.92 -7.77 -4.41
C HIS A 95 14.35 -7.68 -5.88
N ASN A 96 15.49 -8.30 -6.23
CA ASN A 96 16.07 -8.37 -7.58
C ASN A 96 15.11 -8.88 -8.68
N ILE A 97 13.99 -9.49 -8.28
CA ILE A 97 12.95 -9.97 -9.20
C ILE A 97 12.15 -8.79 -9.79
N ILE A 98 11.89 -7.74 -9.01
CA ILE A 98 11.12 -6.58 -9.50
C ILE A 98 11.96 -5.77 -10.50
N THR A 99 13.25 -5.57 -10.21
CA THR A 99 14.17 -4.86 -11.13
C THR A 99 14.44 -5.62 -12.43
N THR A 100 14.32 -6.95 -12.44
CA THR A 100 14.51 -7.76 -13.66
C THR A 100 13.28 -7.83 -14.55
N GLN A 101 12.08 -7.54 -14.03
CA GLN A 101 10.82 -7.53 -14.80
C GLN A 101 10.45 -6.16 -15.40
N ILE A 102 11.14 -5.08 -15.03
CA ILE A 102 10.97 -3.74 -15.64
C ILE A 102 11.91 -3.58 -16.85
N LYS A 103 11.87 -4.54 -17.79
CA LYS A 103 12.57 -4.44 -19.08
C LYS A 103 11.59 -4.25 -20.22
#